data_AF-A0A0S8GVT8-F1
#
_entry.id   AF-A0A0S8GVT8-F1
#
_cell.length_a   1.000
_cell.length_b   1.000
_cell.length_c   1.000
_cell.angle_alpha   90.00
_cell.angle_beta   90.00
_cell.angle_gamma   90.00
#
_symmetry.space_group_name_H-M   'P 1'
#
loop_
_entity.id
_entity.type
_entity.pdbx_description
1 polymer ?
#
loop_
_entity_poly.entity_id
_entity_poly.type
_entity_poly.pdbx_seq_one_letter_code
_entity_poly.pdbx_strand_id
1 'polypeptide(L)'
;MKTRTLSITLILVLLCYALGAVQAQDAEIEQKTQETPKISNTRYAQCLLEVRQLPIESDTLESIINATFYNQIARKAFDESSIDYNYARRGVSLDFSSSGMERENHIFRISIILTDRPGEFVVKSIAQELLDETVAKLKEFVKKDYQRKMGQLNEQYVLAQEVYQSAEARFTALQAEQHDLIKRAGQRELYRSRILDEIRDLEQKRQQLEMEQAGRQARQRALEEQIAKMSKQTQVKLSDDPVLAELEKLLKFLEQRLETIMLMEEMQRVKTSEVTDAQESVALTKIDIIKRREEIGKTEGGELLGKWNLELADLAIRGAELEAQLNFLIDRLRGIEQMNLLEKADRFERLEREISTARSAFDLASREVENVRRQIERTGEPQVTILGGK
;
A
#
# COMPACT_ATOMS: atom_id res chain seq x y z
N MET A 1 -6.91 -20.92 28.64
CA MET A 1 -6.19 -22.20 28.50
C MET A 1 -4.70 -21.85 28.48
N LYS A 2 -3.92 -21.96 29.58
CA LYS A 2 -3.39 -23.19 30.21
C LYS A 2 -2.80 -24.11 29.12
N THR A 3 -1.50 -24.36 29.00
CA THR A 3 -0.47 -24.52 30.04
C THR A 3 0.94 -24.18 29.51
N ARG A 4 1.67 -23.39 30.31
CA ARG A 4 3.14 -23.46 30.43
C ARG A 4 3.48 -24.65 31.33
N THR A 5 4.60 -25.32 31.07
CA THR A 5 5.40 -25.97 32.14
C THR A 5 6.89 -25.88 31.82
N LEU A 6 7.60 -25.43 32.85
CA LEU A 6 9.03 -25.19 33.04
C LEU A 6 9.60 -26.36 33.88
N SER A 7 10.94 -26.39 34.02
CA SER A 7 11.77 -27.17 34.97
C SER A 7 12.24 -28.53 34.42
N ILE A 8 13.53 -28.75 34.10
CA ILE A 8 14.74 -28.82 34.96
C ILE A 8 14.59 -29.87 36.08
N THR A 9 15.31 -30.99 35.94
CA THR A 9 15.90 -31.75 37.05
C THR A 9 17.17 -32.46 36.58
N LEU A 10 18.25 -32.13 37.29
CA LEU A 10 19.62 -32.61 37.24
C LEU A 10 19.79 -33.68 38.36
N ILE A 11 20.82 -34.53 38.24
CA ILE A 11 21.58 -35.21 39.31
C ILE A 11 21.29 -36.69 39.65
N LEU A 12 22.35 -37.48 39.41
CA LEU A 12 22.94 -38.59 40.18
C LEU A 12 22.07 -39.42 41.12
N VAL A 13 22.13 -40.74 40.92
CA VAL A 13 22.18 -41.72 42.01
C VAL A 13 23.15 -42.88 41.64
N LEU A 14 24.20 -43.01 42.47
CA LEU A 14 24.96 -44.23 42.83
C LEU A 14 25.96 -44.88 41.86
N LEU A 15 27.20 -44.39 41.99
CA LEU A 15 28.40 -45.23 42.13
C LEU A 15 28.44 -45.79 43.58
N CYS A 16 28.93 -47.02 43.74
CA CYS A 16 29.38 -47.69 44.98
C CYS A 16 28.35 -48.46 45.85
N TYR A 17 28.18 -49.75 45.56
CA TYR A 17 28.42 -50.88 46.49
C TYR A 17 29.00 -52.02 45.63
N ALA A 18 30.30 -52.29 45.72
CA ALA A 18 30.91 -53.30 46.59
C ALA A 18 30.87 -54.70 45.93
N LEU A 19 32.00 -55.18 45.41
CA LEU A 19 32.96 -56.04 46.12
C LEU A 19 32.36 -57.41 46.48
N GLY A 20 32.94 -58.48 45.93
CA GLY A 20 32.70 -59.82 46.45
C GLY A 20 33.00 -60.91 45.42
N ALA A 21 34.24 -61.35 45.40
CA ALA A 21 34.71 -62.51 44.66
C ALA A 21 34.08 -63.83 45.12
N VAL A 22 34.47 -64.92 44.42
CA VAL A 22 34.45 -66.34 44.85
C VAL A 22 33.11 -67.04 44.63
N GLN A 23 32.98 -68.23 44.05
CA GLN A 23 33.75 -69.21 43.25
C GLN A 23 32.73 -70.36 43.04
N ALA A 24 33.05 -71.27 42.10
CA ALA A 24 32.58 -72.65 42.03
C ALA A 24 31.12 -72.85 41.56
N GLN A 25 30.79 -73.74 40.62
CA GLN A 25 31.53 -74.85 40.01
C GLN A 25 30.77 -75.34 38.78
N ASP A 26 31.53 -75.73 37.76
CA ASP A 26 31.40 -76.92 36.87
C ASP A 26 30.07 -77.15 36.09
N ALA A 27 30.05 -77.54 34.82
CA ALA A 27 31.07 -78.25 34.04
C ALA A 27 30.78 -78.17 32.52
N GLU A 28 31.83 -78.48 31.75
CA GLU A 28 31.79 -79.10 30.41
C GLU A 28 31.22 -78.31 29.22
N ILE A 29 32.12 -77.73 28.43
CA ILE A 29 32.57 -78.34 27.16
C ILE A 29 33.95 -77.77 26.84
N GLU A 30 34.93 -78.66 26.84
CA GLU A 30 36.33 -78.40 26.64
C GLU A 30 36.75 -78.83 25.22
N GLN A 31 37.72 -78.08 24.66
CA GLN A 31 38.75 -78.49 23.70
C GLN A 31 38.57 -78.26 22.18
N LYS A 32 39.69 -77.72 21.63
CA LYS A 32 40.07 -77.32 20.25
C LYS A 32 39.72 -75.85 19.96
N THR A 33 40.64 -74.89 19.96
CA THR A 33 42.03 -74.91 19.46
C THR A 33 42.78 -73.74 20.13
N GLN A 34 43.81 -74.03 20.91
CA GLN A 34 44.76 -73.02 21.39
C GLN A 34 45.77 -72.73 20.27
N GLU A 35 45.53 -71.69 19.49
CA GLU A 35 46.60 -70.99 18.79
C GLU A 35 47.18 -69.95 19.76
N THR A 36 48.48 -70.06 20.02
CA THR A 36 49.27 -69.06 20.74
C THR A 36 49.05 -67.67 20.12
N PRO A 37 48.78 -66.61 20.91
CA PRO A 37 48.71 -65.26 20.36
C PRO A 37 50.09 -64.91 19.82
N LYS A 38 50.25 -64.90 18.49
CA LYS A 38 51.37 -64.23 17.85
C LYS A 38 51.27 -62.78 18.30
N ILE A 39 52.24 -62.33 19.10
CA ILE A 39 52.41 -60.93 19.48
C ILE A 39 52.69 -60.17 18.18
N SER A 40 51.65 -59.72 17.50
CA SER A 40 51.79 -58.78 16.40
C SER A 40 52.22 -57.45 17.04
N ASN A 41 53.47 -57.06 16.82
CA ASN A 41 53.97 -55.73 17.16
C ASN A 41 53.34 -54.68 16.23
N THR A 42 52.02 -54.54 16.30
CA THR A 42 51.27 -53.53 15.56
C THR A 42 51.43 -52.21 16.28
N ARG A 43 52.09 -51.24 15.65
CA ARG A 43 52.20 -49.88 16.16
C ARG A 43 51.10 -49.04 15.51
N TYR A 44 50.29 -48.35 16.31
CA TYR A 44 49.28 -47.44 15.79
C TYR A 44 49.74 -46.01 16.06
N ALA A 45 49.56 -45.13 15.08
CA ALA A 45 49.61 -43.69 15.29
C ALA A 45 48.17 -43.19 15.19
N GLN A 46 47.72 -42.44 16.18
CA GLN A 46 46.35 -41.99 16.20
C GLN A 46 46.26 -40.51 16.49
N CYS A 47 45.47 -39.80 15.69
CA CYS A 47 45.19 -38.39 15.88
C CYS A 47 43.69 -38.17 16.03
N LEU A 48 43.33 -37.28 16.95
CA LEU A 48 41.99 -36.76 17.06
C LEU A 48 41.95 -35.34 16.48
N LEU A 49 41.12 -35.13 15.47
CA LEU A 49 40.90 -33.84 14.83
C LEU A 49 39.52 -33.33 15.17
N GLU A 50 39.43 -32.12 15.68
CA GLU A 50 38.17 -31.39 15.79
C GLU A 50 38.08 -30.43 14.61
N VAL A 51 37.02 -30.55 13.83
CA VAL A 51 36.70 -29.59 12.78
C VAL A 51 35.39 -28.89 13.15
N ARG A 52 35.50 -27.61 13.46
CA ARG A 52 34.35 -26.76 13.80
C ARG A 52 33.81 -26.07 12.57
N GLN A 53 32.49 -25.86 12.53
CA GLN A 53 31.81 -25.07 11.50
C GLN A 53 32.03 -25.61 10.09
N LEU A 54 31.85 -26.93 9.91
CA LEU A 54 31.97 -27.57 8.61
C LEU A 54 30.72 -27.35 7.77
N PRO A 55 30.81 -26.64 6.63
CA PRO A 55 29.65 -26.37 5.79
C PRO A 55 29.29 -27.53 4.84
N ILE A 56 29.88 -28.71 5.05
CA ILE A 56 29.88 -29.87 4.15
C ILE A 56 29.00 -30.97 4.75
N GLU A 57 28.15 -31.61 3.93
CA GLU A 57 27.41 -32.79 4.34
C GLU A 57 28.39 -33.94 4.63
N SER A 58 28.22 -34.63 5.77
CA SER A 58 29.13 -35.68 6.27
C SER A 58 29.57 -36.68 5.19
N ASP A 59 28.64 -37.07 4.32
CA ASP A 59 28.83 -38.07 3.26
C ASP A 59 29.80 -37.60 2.17
N THR A 60 29.78 -36.30 1.84
CA THR A 60 30.71 -35.71 0.88
C THR A 60 32.12 -35.60 1.44
N LEU A 61 32.27 -35.32 2.73
CA LEU A 61 33.57 -35.30 3.38
C LEU A 61 34.19 -36.71 3.40
N GLU A 62 33.39 -37.71 3.77
CA GLU A 62 33.84 -39.11 3.82
C GLU A 62 34.25 -39.62 2.44
N SER A 63 33.46 -39.36 1.40
CA SER A 63 33.78 -39.73 0.02
C SER A 63 35.08 -39.09 -0.48
N ILE A 64 35.29 -37.81 -0.18
CA ILE A 64 36.48 -37.07 -0.63
C ILE A 64 37.72 -37.52 0.15
N ILE A 65 37.60 -37.74 1.45
CA ILE A 65 38.72 -38.26 2.23
C ILE A 65 39.08 -39.67 1.75
N ASN A 66 38.10 -40.54 1.52
CA ASN A 66 38.33 -41.90 1.03
C ASN A 66 38.93 -41.94 -0.37
N ALA A 67 38.48 -41.11 -1.31
CA ALA A 67 38.98 -41.12 -2.68
C ALA A 67 40.41 -40.55 -2.79
N THR A 68 40.69 -39.49 -2.05
CA THR A 68 41.90 -38.66 -2.25
C THR A 68 43.03 -39.04 -1.29
N PHE A 69 42.70 -39.34 -0.01
CA PHE A 69 43.71 -39.55 1.02
C PHE A 69 44.23 -40.98 1.08
N TYR A 70 43.35 -41.99 1.03
CA TYR A 70 43.76 -43.40 1.08
C TYR A 70 44.78 -43.75 -0.02
N ASN A 71 44.54 -43.29 -1.24
CA ASN A 71 45.39 -43.61 -2.38
C ASN A 71 46.74 -42.88 -2.33
N GLN A 72 46.79 -41.66 -1.81
CA GLN A 72 48.04 -40.90 -1.73
C GLN A 72 48.91 -41.34 -0.55
N ILE A 73 48.30 -41.60 0.61
CA ILE A 73 49.00 -42.08 1.81
C ILE A 73 49.57 -43.49 1.56
N ALA A 74 48.78 -44.39 0.96
CA ALA A 74 49.26 -45.73 0.62
C ALA A 74 50.44 -45.71 -0.38
N ARG A 75 50.47 -44.73 -1.31
CA ARG A 75 51.58 -44.53 -2.24
C ARG A 75 52.83 -43.97 -1.56
N LYS A 76 52.70 -42.92 -0.75
CA LYS A 76 53.85 -42.34 -0.04
C LYS A 76 54.47 -43.33 0.96
N ALA A 77 53.63 -44.08 1.67
CA ALA A 77 54.09 -45.18 2.53
C ALA A 77 54.84 -46.26 1.73
N PHE A 78 54.35 -46.63 0.54
CA PHE A 78 55.05 -47.57 -0.34
C PHE A 78 56.44 -47.05 -0.75
N ASP A 79 56.51 -45.80 -1.20
CA ASP A 79 57.73 -45.19 -1.76
C ASP A 79 58.83 -45.00 -0.68
N GLU A 80 58.46 -44.68 0.56
CA GLU A 80 59.42 -44.33 1.63
C GLU A 80 59.84 -45.51 2.51
N SER A 81 59.00 -46.55 2.65
CA SER A 81 59.22 -47.62 3.64
C SER A 81 59.49 -49.00 3.05
N SER A 82 59.57 -49.14 1.72
CA SER A 82 59.74 -50.44 1.03
C SER A 82 58.66 -51.49 1.39
N ILE A 83 57.54 -51.05 1.98
CA ILE A 83 56.39 -51.89 2.33
C ILE A 83 55.58 -52.15 1.06
N ASP A 84 55.11 -53.37 0.82
CA ASP A 84 54.22 -53.71 -0.31
C ASP A 84 52.99 -52.80 -0.36
N TYR A 85 52.66 -52.24 -1.52
CA TYR A 85 51.56 -51.28 -1.71
C TYR A 85 50.22 -51.85 -1.26
N ASN A 86 49.98 -53.15 -1.52
CA ASN A 86 48.76 -53.82 -1.10
C ASN A 86 48.72 -54.04 0.42
N TYR A 87 49.88 -54.09 1.07
CA TYR A 87 50.00 -54.21 2.51
C TYR A 87 49.83 -52.83 3.19
N ALA A 88 50.47 -51.78 2.67
CA ALA A 88 50.26 -50.40 3.11
C ALA A 88 48.80 -49.96 2.95
N ARG A 89 48.16 -50.32 1.83
CA ARG A 89 46.74 -50.04 1.57
C ARG A 89 45.79 -50.75 2.53
N ARG A 90 46.14 -51.93 3.05
CA ARG A 90 45.35 -52.66 4.05
C ARG A 90 45.62 -52.20 5.49
N GLY A 91 46.81 -51.64 5.75
CA GLY A 91 47.19 -51.14 7.07
C GLY A 91 46.57 -49.79 7.40
N VAL A 92 46.48 -48.87 6.44
CA VAL A 92 45.82 -47.59 6.66
C VAL A 92 44.31 -47.81 6.80
N SER A 93 43.74 -47.57 7.99
CA SER A 93 42.29 -47.59 8.23
C SER A 93 41.84 -46.27 8.84
N LEU A 94 41.25 -45.40 8.02
CA LEU A 94 40.60 -44.19 8.49
C LEU A 94 39.22 -44.53 9.07
N ASP A 95 39.11 -44.51 10.40
CA ASP A 95 37.85 -44.72 11.10
C ASP A 95 37.17 -43.38 11.43
N PHE A 96 36.14 -43.03 10.65
CA PHE A 96 35.30 -41.89 10.95
C PHE A 96 34.29 -42.25 12.02
N SER A 97 34.55 -41.82 13.25
CA SER A 97 33.56 -41.88 14.33
C SER A 97 33.15 -40.46 14.71
N SER A 98 31.95 -40.05 14.29
CA SER A 98 31.32 -38.82 14.75
C SER A 98 30.76 -39.05 16.16
N SER A 99 31.61 -38.97 17.18
CA SER A 99 31.16 -39.11 18.57
C SER A 99 30.60 -37.77 19.06
N GLY A 100 29.29 -37.60 18.95
CA GLY A 100 28.54 -36.46 19.49
C GLY A 100 28.09 -35.48 18.42
N MET A 101 26.81 -35.53 18.08
CA MET A 101 26.14 -34.47 17.31
C MET A 101 25.69 -33.35 18.25
N GLU A 102 26.63 -32.54 18.74
CA GLU A 102 26.26 -31.13 18.97
C GLU A 102 26.36 -30.46 17.60
N ARG A 103 25.25 -29.91 17.10
CA ARG A 103 24.98 -29.55 15.69
C ARG A 103 26.00 -28.61 15.00
N GLU A 104 27.07 -28.21 15.67
CA GLU A 104 28.04 -27.21 15.20
C GLU A 104 29.50 -27.71 15.19
N ASN A 105 29.81 -28.83 15.84
CA ASN A 105 31.17 -29.37 15.95
C ASN A 105 31.22 -30.81 15.46
N HIS A 106 32.00 -31.05 14.41
CA HIS A 106 32.28 -32.40 13.95
C HIS A 106 33.67 -32.83 14.45
N ILE A 107 33.69 -33.77 15.38
CA ILE A 107 34.93 -34.42 15.82
C ILE A 107 35.19 -35.61 14.91
N PHE A 108 36.35 -35.60 14.24
CA PHE A 108 36.83 -36.67 13.39
C PHE A 108 38.01 -37.37 14.04
N ARG A 109 37.96 -38.69 14.10
CA ARG A 109 39.11 -39.51 14.49
C ARG A 109 39.84 -39.94 13.22
N ILE A 110 41.14 -39.72 13.15
CA ILE A 110 42.00 -40.23 12.08
C ILE A 110 42.98 -41.21 12.72
N SER A 111 42.77 -42.49 12.44
CA SER A 111 43.66 -43.57 12.86
C SER A 111 44.54 -43.97 11.68
N ILE A 112 45.86 -44.04 11.86
CA ILE A 112 46.78 -44.61 10.86
C ILE A 112 47.44 -45.81 11.52
N ILE A 113 47.06 -47.01 11.09
CA ILE A 113 47.62 -48.26 11.61
C ILE A 113 48.77 -48.67 10.70
N LEU A 114 50.00 -48.72 11.22
CA LEU A 114 51.16 -49.20 10.48
C LEU A 114 51.62 -50.51 11.10
N THR A 115 51.44 -51.61 10.38
CA THR A 115 51.92 -52.93 10.82
C THR A 115 53.41 -53.05 10.53
N ASP A 116 54.22 -53.03 11.60
CA ASP A 116 55.68 -53.09 11.53
C ASP A 116 56.17 -54.49 11.14
N ARG A 117 57.28 -54.56 10.42
CA ARG A 117 58.12 -55.78 10.40
C ARG A 117 59.05 -55.68 11.61
N PRO A 118 59.22 -56.74 12.42
CA PRO A 118 60.00 -56.65 13.66
C PRO A 118 61.46 -56.24 13.37
N GLY A 119 61.84 -54.99 13.68
CA GLY A 119 63.25 -54.57 13.62
C GLY A 119 63.57 -53.07 13.49
N GLU A 120 62.66 -52.19 13.06
CA GLU A 120 63.04 -50.79 12.71
C GLU A 120 62.25 -49.70 13.47
N PHE A 121 62.98 -48.69 13.96
CA PHE A 121 62.45 -47.55 14.72
C PHE A 121 61.84 -46.43 13.85
N VAL A 122 61.77 -46.61 12.53
CA VAL A 122 61.44 -45.55 11.55
C VAL A 122 59.93 -45.24 11.49
N VAL A 123 59.08 -46.18 11.92
CA VAL A 123 57.61 -46.12 11.77
C VAL A 123 56.97 -44.91 12.46
N LYS A 124 57.48 -44.47 13.62
CA LYS A 124 56.89 -43.33 14.36
C LYS A 124 57.08 -42.00 13.63
N SER A 125 58.25 -41.78 13.04
CA SER A 125 58.56 -40.54 12.31
C SER A 125 57.72 -40.44 11.03
N ILE A 126 57.62 -41.54 10.28
CA ILE A 126 56.82 -41.61 9.05
C ILE A 126 55.33 -41.39 9.36
N ALA A 127 54.81 -42.01 10.43
CA ALA A 127 53.41 -41.84 10.82
C ALA A 127 53.07 -40.40 11.20
N GLN A 128 53.97 -39.71 11.89
CA GLN A 128 53.80 -38.30 12.25
C GLN A 128 53.85 -37.40 11.02
N GLU A 129 54.79 -37.62 10.10
CA GLU A 129 54.87 -36.86 8.85
C GLU A 129 53.63 -37.06 7.96
N LEU A 130 53.16 -38.30 7.83
CA LEU A 130 51.92 -38.62 7.11
C LEU A 130 50.70 -37.97 7.77
N LEU A 131 50.67 -37.93 9.11
CA LEU A 131 49.60 -37.27 9.84
C LEU A 131 49.61 -35.76 9.63
N ASP A 132 50.76 -35.10 9.74
CA ASP A 132 50.90 -33.66 9.53
C ASP A 132 50.54 -33.28 8.08
N GLU A 133 50.97 -34.09 7.10
CA GLU A 133 50.59 -33.92 5.69
C GLU A 133 49.07 -34.10 5.49
N THR A 134 48.47 -35.09 6.16
CA THR A 134 47.02 -35.34 6.12
C THR A 134 46.25 -34.16 6.70
N VAL A 135 46.68 -33.64 7.85
CA VAL A 135 46.05 -32.46 8.48
C VAL A 135 46.20 -31.22 7.60
N ALA A 136 47.37 -31.01 6.98
CA ALA A 136 47.62 -29.90 6.08
C ALA A 136 46.70 -29.96 4.84
N LYS A 137 46.60 -31.12 4.20
CA LYS A 137 45.70 -31.34 3.06
C LYS A 137 44.23 -31.19 3.42
N LEU A 138 43.82 -31.68 4.60
CA LEU A 138 42.45 -31.51 5.08
C LEU A 138 42.14 -30.02 5.33
N LYS A 139 43.05 -29.28 5.95
CA LYS A 139 42.94 -27.81 6.12
C LYS A 139 42.80 -27.10 4.79
N GLU A 140 43.65 -27.41 3.81
CA GLU A 140 43.59 -26.81 2.48
C GLU A 140 42.27 -27.13 1.78
N PHE A 141 41.83 -28.39 1.83
CA PHE A 141 40.58 -28.82 1.24
C PHE A 141 39.37 -28.11 1.85
N VAL A 142 39.25 -28.12 3.17
CA VAL A 142 38.16 -27.48 3.91
C VAL A 142 38.15 -25.96 3.65
N LYS A 143 39.32 -25.33 3.59
CA LYS A 143 39.46 -23.92 3.21
C LYS A 143 38.99 -23.64 1.78
N LYS A 144 39.37 -24.47 0.82
CA LYS A 144 39.00 -24.33 -0.60
C LYS A 144 37.50 -24.52 -0.81
N ASP A 145 36.90 -25.50 -0.14
CA ASP A 145 35.45 -25.73 -0.22
C ASP A 145 34.65 -24.60 0.43
N TYR A 146 35.08 -24.13 1.61
CA TYR A 146 34.52 -22.94 2.24
C TYR A 146 34.59 -21.72 1.32
N GLN A 147 35.76 -21.45 0.70
CA GLN A 147 35.90 -20.35 -0.25
C GLN A 147 34.95 -20.49 -1.45
N ARG A 148 34.77 -21.71 -1.98
CA ARG A 148 33.83 -21.98 -3.07
C ARG A 148 32.39 -21.68 -2.64
N LYS A 149 31.96 -22.19 -1.48
CA LYS A 149 30.60 -21.98 -0.96
C LYS A 149 30.34 -20.51 -0.64
N MET A 150 31.30 -19.84 -0.01
CA MET A 150 31.22 -18.40 0.25
C MET A 150 31.20 -17.59 -1.04
N GLY A 151 31.95 -17.99 -2.08
CA GLY A 151 31.85 -17.40 -3.41
C GLY A 151 30.42 -17.48 -3.98
N GLN A 152 29.81 -18.66 -3.92
CA GLN A 152 28.43 -18.87 -4.38
C GLN A 152 27.40 -18.06 -3.57
N LEU A 153 27.54 -18.03 -2.24
CA LEU A 153 26.65 -17.25 -1.37
C LEU A 153 26.80 -15.75 -1.61
N ASN A 154 28.03 -15.26 -1.82
CA ASN A 154 28.27 -13.86 -2.15
C ASN A 154 27.70 -13.49 -3.53
N GLU A 155 27.84 -14.35 -4.54
CA GLU A 155 27.20 -14.17 -5.84
C GLU A 155 25.67 -14.11 -5.71
N GLN A 156 25.07 -15.04 -4.96
CA GLN A 156 23.62 -15.03 -4.67
C GLN A 156 23.20 -13.77 -3.92
N TYR A 157 24.01 -13.29 -2.99
CA TYR A 157 23.73 -12.07 -2.24
C TYR A 157 23.72 -10.84 -3.16
N VAL A 158 24.70 -10.72 -4.05
CA VAL A 158 24.75 -9.63 -5.04
C VAL A 158 23.52 -9.65 -5.94
N LEU A 159 23.16 -10.83 -6.48
CA LEU A 159 21.96 -10.98 -7.32
C LEU A 159 20.67 -10.64 -6.55
N ALA A 160 20.54 -11.13 -5.31
CA ALA A 160 19.39 -10.81 -4.46
C ALA A 160 19.29 -9.30 -4.17
N GLN A 161 20.44 -8.64 -3.97
CA GLN A 161 20.52 -7.20 -3.73
C GLN A 161 20.11 -6.39 -4.96
N GLU A 162 20.53 -6.79 -6.18
CA GLU A 162 20.09 -6.16 -7.42
C GLU A 162 18.57 -6.29 -7.62
N VAL A 163 18.01 -7.48 -7.37
CA VAL A 163 16.56 -7.70 -7.43
C VAL A 163 15.84 -6.82 -6.42
N TYR A 164 16.33 -6.74 -5.17
CA TYR A 164 15.78 -5.86 -4.14
C TYR A 164 15.78 -4.39 -4.58
N GLN A 165 16.91 -3.87 -5.07
CA GLN A 165 17.03 -2.49 -5.53
C GLN A 165 16.09 -2.18 -6.70
N SER A 166 15.96 -3.10 -7.66
CA SER A 166 15.04 -2.93 -8.78
C SER A 166 13.57 -2.93 -8.34
N ALA A 167 13.21 -3.79 -7.38
CA ALA A 167 11.86 -3.85 -6.81
C ALA A 167 11.54 -2.57 -6.01
N GLU A 168 12.50 -2.07 -5.22
CA GLU A 168 12.38 -0.82 -4.47
C GLU A 168 12.20 0.39 -5.40
N ALA A 169 13.05 0.51 -6.42
CA ALA A 169 12.97 1.58 -7.41
C ALA A 169 11.63 1.57 -8.15
N ARG A 170 11.13 0.38 -8.52
CA ARG A 170 9.81 0.24 -9.15
C ARG A 170 8.67 0.63 -8.21
N PHE A 171 8.71 0.16 -6.97
CA PHE A 171 7.68 0.48 -5.98
C PHE A 171 7.61 1.98 -5.69
N THR A 172 8.77 2.61 -5.46
CA THR A 172 8.87 4.06 -5.21
C THR A 172 8.46 4.89 -6.42
N ALA A 173 8.82 4.49 -7.63
CA ALA A 173 8.37 5.15 -8.87
C ALA A 173 6.84 5.12 -9.02
N LEU A 174 6.21 3.96 -8.78
CA LEU A 174 4.75 3.83 -8.85
C LEU A 174 4.04 4.68 -7.77
N GLN A 175 4.59 4.75 -6.56
CA GLN A 175 4.05 5.63 -5.51
C GLN A 175 4.16 7.12 -5.89
N ALA A 176 5.28 7.53 -6.47
CA ALA A 176 5.46 8.89 -6.96
C ALA A 176 4.45 9.21 -8.07
N GLU A 177 4.24 8.29 -9.02
CA GLU A 177 3.25 8.45 -10.08
C GLU A 177 1.82 8.56 -9.52
N GLN A 178 1.46 7.72 -8.56
CA GLN A 178 0.15 7.79 -7.89
C GLN A 178 -0.07 9.15 -7.23
N HIS A 179 0.93 9.64 -6.49
CA HIS A 179 0.85 10.94 -5.81
C HIS A 179 0.77 12.12 -6.78
N ASP A 180 1.52 12.09 -7.88
CA ASP A 180 1.44 13.08 -8.95
C ASP A 180 0.06 13.08 -9.62
N LEU A 181 -0.53 11.90 -9.80
CA LEU A 181 -1.86 11.77 -10.38
C LEU A 181 -2.94 12.37 -9.45
N ILE A 182 -2.87 12.10 -8.15
CA ILE A 182 -3.74 12.74 -7.13
C ILE A 182 -3.57 14.27 -7.14
N LYS A 183 -2.34 14.77 -7.19
CA LYS A 183 -2.06 16.22 -7.27
C LYS A 183 -2.69 16.85 -8.51
N ARG A 184 -2.52 16.23 -9.69
CA ARG A 184 -3.10 16.69 -10.96
C ARG A 184 -4.63 16.57 -11.02
N ALA A 185 -5.23 15.81 -10.11
CA ALA A 185 -6.68 15.74 -9.94
C ALA A 185 -7.22 16.73 -8.89
N GLY A 186 -6.36 17.58 -8.31
CA GLY A 186 -6.76 18.54 -7.30
C GLY A 186 -7.14 17.89 -5.97
N GLN A 187 -6.45 16.83 -5.57
CA GLN A 187 -6.66 16.11 -4.29
C GLN A 187 -8.05 15.49 -4.12
N ARG A 188 -8.76 15.25 -5.22
CA ARG A 188 -10.02 14.50 -5.19
C ARG A 188 -9.75 13.01 -5.04
N GLU A 189 -10.72 12.31 -4.49
CA GLU A 189 -10.72 10.85 -4.47
C GLU A 189 -10.97 10.34 -5.89
N LEU A 190 -10.02 9.54 -6.41
CA LEU A 190 -9.97 9.13 -7.82
C LEU A 190 -10.54 7.73 -8.05
N TYR A 191 -11.58 7.37 -7.32
CA TYR A 191 -12.29 6.11 -7.56
C TYR A 191 -13.35 6.31 -8.64
N ARG A 192 -13.37 5.42 -9.63
CA ARG A 192 -14.28 5.53 -10.77
C ARG A 192 -15.73 5.53 -10.33
N SER A 193 -16.08 4.68 -9.37
CA SER A 193 -17.43 4.61 -8.80
C SER A 193 -17.87 5.94 -8.20
N ARG A 194 -17.03 6.57 -7.37
CA ARG A 194 -17.34 7.86 -6.73
C ARG A 194 -17.53 8.99 -7.74
N ILE A 195 -16.71 9.05 -8.79
CA ILE A 195 -16.85 10.08 -9.84
C ILE A 195 -18.13 9.85 -10.64
N LEU A 196 -18.48 8.60 -10.96
CA LEU A 196 -19.74 8.29 -11.64
C LEU A 196 -20.97 8.62 -10.78
N ASP A 197 -20.90 8.34 -9.48
CA ASP A 197 -21.96 8.70 -8.54
C ASP A 197 -22.10 10.24 -8.44
N GLU A 198 -20.99 10.98 -8.37
CA GLU A 198 -21.00 12.46 -8.40
C GLU A 198 -21.62 12.98 -9.71
N ILE A 199 -21.24 12.44 -10.87
CA ILE A 199 -21.82 12.81 -12.17
C ILE A 199 -23.33 12.58 -12.15
N ARG A 200 -23.77 11.38 -11.73
CA ARG A 200 -25.19 11.01 -11.70
C ARG A 200 -25.99 11.94 -10.79
N ASP A 201 -25.47 12.25 -9.60
CA ASP A 201 -26.13 13.15 -8.65
C ASP A 201 -26.24 14.58 -9.20
N LEU A 202 -25.19 15.06 -9.87
CA LEU A 202 -25.18 16.37 -10.52
C LEU A 202 -26.15 16.42 -11.70
N GLU A 203 -26.20 15.39 -12.54
CA GLU A 203 -27.14 15.28 -13.65
C GLU A 203 -28.59 15.22 -13.18
N GLN A 204 -28.88 14.43 -12.14
CA GLN A 204 -30.22 14.35 -11.56
C GLN A 204 -30.66 15.70 -10.99
N LYS A 205 -29.76 16.41 -10.28
CA LYS A 205 -30.02 17.77 -9.78
C LYS A 205 -30.24 18.75 -10.93
N ARG A 206 -29.40 18.69 -11.98
CA ARG A 206 -29.55 19.54 -13.17
C ARG A 206 -30.93 19.35 -13.80
N GLN A 207 -31.33 18.11 -14.05
CA GLN A 207 -32.63 17.79 -14.63
C GLN A 207 -33.79 18.27 -13.75
N GLN A 208 -33.67 18.13 -12.42
CA GLN A 208 -34.67 18.64 -11.48
C GLN A 208 -34.80 20.17 -11.56
N LEU A 209 -33.69 20.90 -11.58
CA LEU A 209 -33.69 22.36 -11.68
C LEU A 209 -34.18 22.84 -13.06
N GLU A 210 -33.87 22.13 -14.14
CA GLU A 210 -34.39 22.41 -15.49
C GLU A 210 -35.91 22.28 -15.54
N MET A 211 -36.47 21.22 -14.95
CA MET A 211 -37.92 21.03 -14.83
C MET A 211 -38.57 22.14 -13.99
N GLU A 212 -37.94 22.53 -12.88
CA GLU A 212 -38.42 23.62 -12.03
C GLU A 212 -38.41 24.97 -12.76
N GLN A 213 -37.32 25.28 -13.49
CA GLN A 213 -37.20 26.47 -14.30
C GLN A 213 -38.30 26.52 -15.38
N ALA A 214 -38.54 25.42 -16.08
CA ALA A 214 -39.61 25.32 -17.07
C ALA A 214 -41.00 25.57 -16.47
N GLY A 215 -41.28 24.98 -15.29
CA GLY A 215 -42.53 25.22 -14.56
C GLY A 215 -42.71 26.68 -14.15
N ARG A 216 -41.64 27.34 -13.69
CA ARG A 216 -41.66 28.75 -13.32
C ARG A 216 -41.84 29.67 -14.51
N GLN A 217 -41.18 29.41 -15.63
CA GLN A 217 -41.39 30.16 -16.87
C GLN A 217 -42.83 30.05 -17.37
N ALA A 218 -43.44 28.86 -17.28
CA ALA A 218 -44.85 28.68 -17.61
C ALA A 218 -45.77 29.50 -16.69
N ARG A 219 -45.52 29.51 -15.38
CA ARG A 219 -46.25 30.33 -14.41
C ARG A 219 -46.09 31.83 -14.67
N GLN A 220 -44.86 32.27 -14.97
CA GLN A 220 -44.56 33.66 -15.33
C GLN A 220 -45.39 34.10 -16.53
N ARG A 221 -45.36 33.34 -17.63
CA ARG A 221 -46.15 33.64 -18.85
C ARG A 221 -47.65 33.69 -18.55
N ALA A 222 -48.16 32.75 -17.77
CA ALA A 222 -49.58 32.74 -17.39
C ALA A 222 -49.96 33.99 -16.58
N LEU A 223 -49.12 34.43 -15.63
CA LEU A 223 -49.34 35.65 -14.86
C LEU A 223 -49.26 36.90 -15.74
N GLU A 224 -48.27 36.99 -16.64
CA GLU A 224 -48.14 38.10 -17.60
C GLU A 224 -49.40 38.23 -18.47
N GLU A 225 -49.94 37.11 -18.96
CA GLU A 225 -51.20 37.10 -19.71
C GLU A 225 -52.41 37.55 -18.87
N GLN A 226 -52.50 37.12 -17.61
CA GLN A 226 -53.59 37.52 -16.71
C GLN A 226 -53.52 39.00 -16.33
N ILE A 227 -52.31 39.51 -16.06
CA ILE A 227 -52.06 40.93 -15.82
C ILE A 227 -52.46 41.75 -17.05
N ALA A 228 -52.06 41.31 -18.25
CA ALA A 228 -52.42 42.01 -19.49
C ALA A 228 -53.94 42.04 -19.73
N LYS A 229 -54.64 40.92 -19.48
CA LYS A 229 -56.10 40.84 -19.58
C LYS A 229 -56.79 41.75 -18.56
N MET A 230 -56.39 41.67 -17.30
CA MET A 230 -56.95 42.48 -16.22
C MET A 230 -56.70 43.96 -16.43
N SER A 231 -55.46 44.35 -16.79
CA SER A 231 -55.11 45.74 -17.10
C SER A 231 -55.96 46.30 -18.25
N LYS A 232 -56.24 45.51 -19.29
CA LYS A 232 -57.15 45.91 -20.37
C LYS A 232 -58.58 46.08 -19.88
N GLN A 233 -59.08 45.16 -19.05
CA GLN A 233 -60.42 45.25 -18.47
C GLN A 233 -60.56 46.49 -17.57
N THR A 234 -59.60 46.75 -16.69
CA THR A 234 -59.57 47.96 -15.86
C THR A 234 -59.54 49.23 -16.71
N GLN A 235 -58.77 49.23 -17.81
CA GLN A 235 -58.68 50.39 -18.70
C GLN A 235 -59.97 50.66 -19.48
N VAL A 236 -60.64 49.61 -19.99
CA VAL A 236 -61.97 49.73 -20.63
C VAL A 236 -62.99 50.28 -19.64
N LYS A 237 -62.98 49.79 -18.39
CA LYS A 237 -63.90 50.28 -17.36
C LYS A 237 -63.60 51.72 -16.91
N LEU A 238 -62.32 52.11 -16.88
CA LEU A 238 -61.94 53.50 -16.65
C LEU A 238 -62.43 54.43 -17.76
N SER A 239 -62.43 53.98 -19.03
CA SER A 239 -62.98 54.78 -20.14
C SER A 239 -64.51 54.80 -20.18
N ASP A 240 -65.16 53.75 -19.68
CA ASP A 240 -66.62 53.59 -19.71
C ASP A 240 -67.32 54.09 -18.42
N ASP A 241 -66.57 54.56 -17.41
CA ASP A 241 -67.17 55.06 -16.16
C ASP A 241 -67.88 56.41 -16.40
N PRO A 242 -69.22 56.45 -16.25
CA PRO A 242 -69.99 57.65 -16.56
C PRO A 242 -69.68 58.80 -15.59
N VAL A 243 -69.28 58.50 -14.35
CA VAL A 243 -68.92 59.51 -13.36
C VAL A 243 -67.62 60.21 -13.77
N LEU A 244 -66.61 59.46 -14.22
CA LEU A 244 -65.39 60.02 -14.79
C LEU A 244 -65.66 60.88 -16.03
N ALA A 245 -66.50 60.40 -16.95
CA ALA A 245 -66.86 61.16 -18.15
C ALA A 245 -67.56 62.48 -17.80
N GLU A 246 -68.48 62.49 -16.83
CA GLU A 246 -69.15 63.70 -16.36
C GLU A 246 -68.21 64.63 -15.58
N LEU A 247 -67.31 64.09 -14.74
CA LEU A 247 -66.29 64.88 -14.05
C LEU A 247 -65.30 65.53 -15.04
N GLU A 248 -64.92 64.84 -16.12
CA GLU A 248 -64.07 65.39 -17.17
C GLU A 248 -64.78 66.49 -17.97
N LYS A 249 -66.09 66.36 -18.24
CA LYS A 249 -66.91 67.43 -18.81
C LYS A 249 -67.02 68.63 -17.87
N LEU A 250 -67.26 68.38 -16.58
CA LEU A 250 -67.30 69.41 -15.54
C LEU A 250 -65.97 70.15 -15.45
N LEU A 251 -64.85 69.43 -15.50
CA LEU A 251 -63.52 70.02 -15.48
C LEU A 251 -63.30 70.94 -16.68
N LYS A 252 -63.63 70.48 -17.91
CA LYS A 252 -63.53 71.32 -19.12
C LYS A 252 -64.37 72.59 -19.00
N PHE A 253 -65.58 72.48 -18.45
CA PHE A 253 -66.44 73.64 -18.20
C PHE A 253 -65.83 74.60 -17.18
N LEU A 254 -65.27 74.09 -16.08
CA LEU A 254 -64.62 74.90 -15.05
C LEU A 254 -63.34 75.56 -15.56
N GLU A 255 -62.56 74.88 -16.42
CA GLU A 255 -61.37 75.45 -17.05
C GLU A 255 -61.73 76.59 -18.01
N GLN A 256 -62.77 76.44 -18.85
CA GLN A 256 -63.28 77.51 -19.70
C GLN A 256 -63.82 78.71 -18.90
N ARG A 257 -64.50 78.42 -17.78
CA ARG A 257 -65.00 79.46 -16.87
C ARG A 257 -63.85 80.20 -16.20
N LEU A 258 -62.83 79.48 -15.74
CA LEU A 258 -61.63 80.06 -15.14
C LEU A 258 -60.91 80.96 -16.15
N GLU A 259 -60.72 80.51 -17.39
CA GLU A 259 -60.11 81.31 -18.47
C GLU A 259 -60.89 82.61 -18.72
N THR A 260 -62.23 82.53 -18.75
CA THR A 260 -63.09 83.71 -18.89
C THR A 260 -62.97 84.66 -17.71
N ILE A 261 -62.91 84.14 -16.48
CA ILE A 261 -62.77 84.93 -15.25
C ILE A 261 -61.40 85.61 -15.19
N MET A 262 -60.33 84.93 -15.57
CA MET A 262 -58.97 85.50 -15.67
C MET A 262 -58.93 86.65 -16.68
N LEU A 263 -59.54 86.49 -17.86
CA LEU A 263 -59.66 87.58 -18.83
C LEU A 263 -60.46 88.78 -18.27
N MET A 264 -61.49 88.54 -17.46
CA MET A 264 -62.27 89.61 -16.83
C MET A 264 -61.53 90.30 -15.67
N GLU A 265 -60.67 89.58 -14.94
CA GLU A 265 -59.76 90.13 -13.94
C GLU A 265 -58.71 91.03 -14.58
N GLU A 266 -58.10 90.60 -15.71
CA GLU A 266 -57.16 91.42 -16.49
C GLU A 266 -57.82 92.73 -16.97
N MET A 267 -59.12 92.67 -17.30
CA MET A 267 -59.94 93.84 -17.62
C MET A 267 -60.42 94.64 -16.38
N GLN A 268 -60.00 94.27 -15.16
CA GLN A 268 -60.41 94.85 -13.86
C GLN A 268 -61.91 94.82 -13.58
N ARG A 269 -62.65 93.90 -14.21
CA ARG A 269 -64.11 93.78 -14.07
C ARG A 269 -64.54 92.78 -12.99
N VAL A 270 -63.62 92.00 -12.48
CA VAL A 270 -63.84 90.93 -11.49
C VAL A 270 -62.84 91.06 -10.35
N LYS A 271 -63.25 90.70 -9.12
CA LYS A 271 -62.38 90.71 -7.95
C LYS A 271 -61.45 89.50 -7.96
N THR A 272 -60.22 89.68 -7.46
CA THR A 272 -59.22 88.61 -7.31
C THR A 272 -59.75 87.39 -6.54
N SER A 273 -60.70 87.58 -5.62
CA SER A 273 -61.35 86.49 -4.88
C SER A 273 -62.14 85.53 -5.77
N GLU A 274 -62.75 86.02 -6.86
CA GLU A 274 -63.54 85.16 -7.75
C GLU A 274 -62.65 84.27 -8.64
N VAL A 275 -61.41 84.72 -8.89
CA VAL A 275 -60.39 83.95 -9.61
C VAL A 275 -59.87 82.83 -8.71
N THR A 276 -59.62 83.11 -7.42
CA THR A 276 -59.20 82.09 -6.45
C THR A 276 -60.28 81.02 -6.25
N ASP A 277 -61.55 81.42 -6.18
CA ASP A 277 -62.68 80.48 -6.04
C ASP A 277 -62.84 79.57 -7.27
N ALA A 278 -62.61 80.13 -8.47
CA ALA A 278 -62.62 79.37 -9.72
C ALA A 278 -61.43 78.39 -9.82
N GLN A 279 -60.25 78.80 -9.38
CA GLN A 279 -59.06 77.93 -9.30
C GLN A 279 -59.26 76.78 -8.30
N GLU A 280 -59.83 77.07 -7.13
CA GLU A 280 -60.15 76.06 -6.12
C GLU A 280 -61.16 75.03 -6.68
N SER A 281 -62.19 75.49 -7.39
CA SER A 281 -63.18 74.61 -8.02
C SER A 281 -62.55 73.67 -9.07
N VAL A 282 -61.61 74.17 -9.87
CA VAL A 282 -60.84 73.34 -10.82
C VAL A 282 -59.96 72.33 -10.08
N ALA A 283 -59.27 72.75 -9.02
CA ALA A 283 -58.41 71.88 -8.23
C ALA A 283 -59.20 70.77 -7.52
N LEU A 284 -60.34 71.08 -6.91
CA LEU A 284 -61.23 70.11 -6.26
C LEU A 284 -61.77 69.09 -7.26
N THR A 285 -62.20 69.53 -8.45
CA THR A 285 -62.68 68.62 -9.50
C THR A 285 -61.57 67.72 -10.01
N LYS A 286 -60.32 68.22 -10.13
CA LYS A 286 -59.14 67.39 -10.43
C LYS A 286 -58.89 66.34 -9.35
N ILE A 287 -59.01 66.73 -8.07
CA ILE A 287 -58.89 65.79 -6.95
C ILE A 287 -59.97 64.71 -7.02
N ASP A 288 -61.22 65.05 -7.33
CA ASP A 288 -62.32 64.08 -7.40
C ASP A 288 -62.19 63.13 -8.60
N ILE A 289 -61.69 63.61 -9.75
CA ILE A 289 -61.29 62.74 -10.89
C ILE A 289 -60.21 61.75 -10.45
N ILE A 290 -59.19 62.20 -9.72
CA ILE A 290 -58.10 61.34 -9.24
C ILE A 290 -58.63 60.31 -8.26
N LYS A 291 -59.44 60.71 -7.27
CA LYS A 291 -60.06 59.79 -6.30
C LYS A 291 -60.92 58.76 -7.00
N ARG A 292 -61.72 59.16 -7.99
CA ARG A 292 -62.58 58.25 -8.75
C ARG A 292 -61.76 57.22 -9.54
N ARG A 293 -60.67 57.64 -10.18
CA ARG A 293 -59.72 56.72 -10.86
C ARG A 293 -59.06 55.77 -9.87
N GLU A 294 -58.69 56.24 -8.69
CA GLU A 294 -58.08 55.41 -7.64
C GLU A 294 -59.07 54.42 -7.05
N GLU A 295 -60.32 54.83 -6.82
CA GLU A 295 -61.42 53.97 -6.37
C GLU A 295 -61.69 52.86 -7.39
N ILE A 296 -61.87 53.22 -8.66
CA ILE A 296 -62.06 52.25 -9.76
C ILE A 296 -60.86 51.31 -9.80
N GLY A 297 -59.63 51.86 -9.76
CA GLY A 297 -58.41 51.08 -9.69
C GLY A 297 -58.38 50.09 -8.53
N LYS A 298 -58.81 50.48 -7.33
CA LYS A 298 -58.86 49.62 -6.13
C LYS A 298 -59.94 48.55 -6.22
N THR A 299 -61.14 48.90 -6.71
CA THR A 299 -62.28 47.96 -6.79
C THR A 299 -62.17 46.98 -7.95
N GLU A 300 -61.52 47.37 -9.04
CA GLU A 300 -61.47 46.63 -10.32
C GLU A 300 -60.13 45.92 -10.54
N GLY A 301 -59.57 45.36 -9.47
CA GLY A 301 -58.42 44.46 -9.57
C GLY A 301 -57.05 45.11 -9.35
N GLY A 302 -56.93 46.38 -8.95
CA GLY A 302 -55.64 47.00 -8.62
C GLY A 302 -54.89 46.31 -7.49
N GLU A 303 -55.61 45.79 -6.48
CA GLU A 303 -54.98 44.97 -5.43
C GLU A 303 -54.47 43.62 -5.98
N LEU A 304 -55.23 42.99 -6.88
CA LEU A 304 -54.83 41.74 -7.54
C LEU A 304 -53.65 41.95 -8.51
N LEU A 305 -53.67 43.03 -9.30
CA LEU A 305 -52.56 43.46 -10.16
C LEU A 305 -51.30 43.73 -9.33
N GLY A 306 -51.44 44.40 -8.19
CA GLY A 306 -50.34 44.59 -7.24
C GLY A 306 -49.76 43.27 -6.75
N LYS A 307 -50.62 42.33 -6.32
CA LYS A 307 -50.19 40.99 -5.88
C LYS A 307 -49.50 40.19 -6.99
N TRP A 308 -50.04 40.18 -8.20
CA TRP A 308 -49.43 39.47 -9.34
C TRP A 308 -48.13 40.12 -9.80
N ASN A 309 -48.01 41.46 -9.73
CA ASN A 309 -46.75 42.15 -10.02
C ASN A 309 -45.67 41.80 -8.99
N LEU A 310 -46.02 41.72 -7.70
CA LEU A 310 -45.11 41.25 -6.66
C LEU A 310 -44.71 39.78 -6.87
N GLU A 311 -45.66 38.94 -7.26
CA GLU A 311 -45.41 37.53 -7.59
C GLU A 311 -44.50 37.38 -8.81
N LEU A 312 -44.68 38.19 -9.87
CA LEU A 312 -43.78 38.23 -11.02
C LEU A 312 -42.36 38.65 -10.62
N ALA A 313 -42.22 39.66 -9.76
CA ALA A 313 -40.91 40.08 -9.25
C ALA A 313 -40.23 38.97 -8.46
N ASP A 314 -40.95 38.27 -7.59
CA ASP A 314 -40.43 37.10 -6.85
C ASP A 314 -40.07 35.94 -7.78
N LEU A 315 -40.87 35.65 -8.81
CA LEU A 315 -40.56 34.64 -9.82
C LEU A 315 -39.30 35.00 -10.63
N ALA A 316 -39.11 36.28 -10.97
CA ALA A 316 -37.92 36.75 -11.67
C ALA A 316 -36.66 36.58 -10.82
N ILE A 317 -36.70 36.98 -9.54
CA ILE A 317 -35.58 36.81 -8.60
C ILE A 317 -35.21 35.34 -8.47
N ARG A 318 -36.18 34.48 -8.15
CA ARG A 318 -35.91 33.04 -8.00
C ARG A 318 -35.51 32.37 -9.31
N GLY A 319 -35.98 32.89 -10.45
CA GLY A 319 -35.56 32.45 -11.77
C GLY A 319 -34.06 32.69 -12.00
N ALA A 320 -33.57 33.88 -11.65
CA ALA A 320 -32.14 34.20 -11.71
C ALA A 320 -31.31 33.35 -10.75
N GLU A 321 -31.81 33.07 -9.54
CA GLU A 321 -31.14 32.16 -8.59
C GLU A 321 -31.02 30.73 -9.15
N LEU A 322 -32.09 30.19 -9.72
CA LEU A 322 -32.08 28.86 -10.34
C LEU A 322 -31.14 28.79 -11.54
N GLU A 323 -31.12 29.83 -12.37
CA GLU A 323 -30.20 29.91 -13.51
C GLU A 323 -28.74 29.92 -13.05
N ALA A 324 -28.41 30.68 -12.00
CA ALA A 324 -27.07 30.66 -11.41
C ALA A 324 -26.70 29.27 -10.86
N GLN A 325 -27.64 28.58 -10.20
CA GLN A 325 -27.42 27.21 -9.72
C GLN A 325 -27.21 26.21 -10.87
N LEU A 326 -28.01 26.31 -11.94
CA LEU A 326 -27.85 25.49 -13.14
C LEU A 326 -26.50 25.71 -13.81
N ASN A 327 -26.09 26.97 -13.99
CA ASN A 327 -24.80 27.31 -14.57
C ASN A 327 -23.65 26.74 -13.74
N PHE A 328 -23.74 26.83 -12.40
CA PHE A 328 -22.76 26.21 -11.51
C PHE A 328 -22.68 24.68 -11.68
N LEU A 329 -23.82 23.99 -11.78
CA LEU A 329 -23.83 22.53 -12.01
C LEU A 329 -23.26 22.16 -13.38
N ILE A 330 -23.59 22.91 -14.43
CA ILE A 330 -23.07 22.72 -15.79
C ILE A 330 -21.55 22.91 -15.80
N ASP A 331 -21.05 23.98 -15.18
CA ASP A 331 -19.61 24.23 -15.09
C ASP A 331 -18.91 23.16 -14.25
N ARG A 332 -19.55 22.63 -13.21
CA ARG A 332 -19.02 21.51 -12.42
C ARG A 332 -18.90 20.24 -13.25
N LEU A 333 -19.95 19.86 -13.99
CA LEU A 333 -19.96 18.71 -14.89
C LEU A 333 -18.89 18.86 -15.99
N ARG A 334 -18.84 20.04 -16.62
CA ARG A 334 -17.81 20.37 -17.61
C ARG A 334 -16.40 20.29 -17.02
N GLY A 335 -16.21 20.72 -15.78
CA GLY A 335 -14.94 20.60 -15.07
C GLY A 335 -14.50 19.14 -14.86
N ILE A 336 -15.45 18.23 -14.60
CA ILE A 336 -15.17 16.78 -14.49
C ILE A 336 -14.70 16.21 -15.83
N GLU A 337 -15.37 16.60 -16.92
CA GLU A 337 -15.01 16.21 -18.30
C GLU A 337 -13.65 16.78 -18.71
N GLN A 338 -13.43 18.09 -18.58
CA GLN A 338 -12.20 18.76 -18.97
C GLN A 338 -10.96 18.26 -18.22
N MET A 339 -11.12 17.88 -16.95
CA MET A 339 -10.04 17.32 -16.15
C MET A 339 -9.75 15.85 -16.48
N ASN A 340 -10.52 15.23 -17.39
CA ASN A 340 -10.51 13.80 -17.73
C ASN A 340 -10.52 12.93 -16.46
N LEU A 341 -11.38 13.26 -15.48
CA LEU A 341 -11.34 12.59 -14.17
C LEU A 341 -11.60 11.09 -14.25
N LEU A 342 -12.45 10.63 -15.19
CA LEU A 342 -12.71 9.21 -15.41
C LEU A 342 -11.48 8.45 -15.89
N GLU A 343 -10.74 9.00 -16.86
CA GLU A 343 -9.50 8.39 -17.36
C GLU A 343 -8.42 8.36 -16.26
N LYS A 344 -8.32 9.45 -15.49
CA LYS A 344 -7.42 9.53 -14.33
C LYS A 344 -7.81 8.50 -13.27
N ALA A 345 -9.09 8.27 -13.03
CA ALA A 345 -9.57 7.26 -12.10
C ALA A 345 -9.24 5.84 -12.58
N ASP A 346 -9.44 5.54 -13.86
CA ASP A 346 -9.06 4.24 -14.45
C ASP A 346 -7.55 3.98 -14.29
N ARG A 347 -6.72 5.00 -14.54
CA ARG A 347 -5.27 4.91 -14.32
C ARG A 347 -4.91 4.75 -12.84
N PHE A 348 -5.60 5.47 -11.96
CA PHE A 348 -5.40 5.37 -10.51
C PHE A 348 -5.69 3.95 -9.99
N GLU A 349 -6.82 3.35 -10.38
CA GLU A 349 -7.18 1.98 -9.98
C GLU A 349 -6.20 0.93 -10.53
N ARG A 350 -5.67 1.14 -11.74
CA ARG A 350 -4.59 0.29 -12.28
C ARG A 350 -3.32 0.44 -11.46
N LEU A 351 -2.91 1.66 -11.16
CA LEU A 351 -1.73 1.94 -10.33
C LEU A 351 -1.86 1.33 -8.94
N GLU A 352 -3.03 1.36 -8.30
CA GLU A 352 -3.22 0.71 -6.99
C GLU A 352 -2.94 -0.80 -7.05
N ARG A 353 -3.41 -1.49 -8.11
CA ARG A 353 -3.12 -2.91 -8.32
C ARG A 353 -1.64 -3.14 -8.56
N GLU A 354 -1.01 -2.31 -9.39
CA GLU A 354 0.42 -2.38 -9.68
C GLU A 354 1.27 -2.14 -8.42
N ILE A 355 0.92 -1.15 -7.59
CA ILE A 355 1.57 -0.87 -6.31
C ILE A 355 1.44 -2.07 -5.36
N SER A 356 0.26 -2.70 -5.28
CA SER A 356 0.06 -3.90 -4.45
C SER A 356 0.96 -5.06 -4.88
N THR A 357 1.09 -5.28 -6.19
CA THR A 357 1.99 -6.33 -6.73
C THR A 357 3.47 -5.98 -6.52
N ALA A 358 3.86 -4.73 -6.78
CA ALA A 358 5.22 -4.24 -6.57
C ALA A 358 5.63 -4.30 -5.09
N ARG A 359 4.73 -3.97 -4.16
CA ARG A 359 4.96 -4.11 -2.72
C ARG A 359 5.23 -5.57 -2.33
N SER A 360 4.42 -6.49 -2.84
CA SER A 360 4.59 -7.92 -2.58
C SER A 360 5.94 -8.43 -3.11
N ALA A 361 6.35 -7.97 -4.29
CA ALA A 361 7.65 -8.30 -4.88
C ALA A 361 8.82 -7.71 -4.06
N PHE A 362 8.69 -6.45 -3.61
CA PHE A 362 9.66 -5.80 -2.73
C PHE A 362 9.82 -6.55 -1.40
N ASP A 363 8.72 -6.92 -0.75
CA ASP A 363 8.74 -7.67 0.51
C ASP A 363 9.39 -9.04 0.33
N LEU A 364 9.15 -9.73 -0.79
CA LEU A 364 9.76 -11.01 -1.11
C LEU A 364 11.27 -10.86 -1.36
N ALA A 365 11.69 -9.87 -2.14
CA ALA A 365 13.10 -9.60 -2.41
C ALA A 365 13.86 -9.22 -1.13
N SER A 366 13.23 -8.43 -0.24
CA SER A 366 13.79 -8.07 1.07
C SER A 366 14.05 -9.29 1.94
N ARG A 367 13.10 -10.23 1.99
CA ARG A 367 13.28 -11.50 2.72
C ARG A 367 14.40 -12.35 2.13
N GLU A 368 14.54 -12.37 0.81
CA GLU A 368 15.57 -13.16 0.15
C GLU A 368 16.98 -12.64 0.46
N VAL A 369 17.19 -11.32 0.38
CA VAL A 369 18.46 -10.69 0.79
C VAL A 369 18.80 -11.04 2.23
N GLU A 370 17.83 -10.94 3.13
CA GLU A 370 18.02 -11.25 4.55
C GLU A 370 18.29 -12.74 4.79
N ASN A 371 17.65 -13.63 4.03
CA ASN A 371 17.90 -15.07 4.12
C ASN A 371 19.33 -15.41 3.68
N VAL A 372 19.79 -14.90 2.53
CA VAL A 372 21.16 -15.14 2.05
C VAL A 372 22.18 -14.51 2.99
N ARG A 373 21.93 -13.31 3.50
CA ARG A 373 22.77 -12.66 4.51
C ARG A 373 22.93 -13.53 5.76
N ARG A 374 21.83 -14.07 6.29
CA ARG A 374 21.89 -15.00 7.43
C ARG A 374 22.65 -16.28 7.11
N GLN A 375 22.56 -16.79 5.87
CA GLN A 375 23.35 -17.95 5.45
C GLN A 375 24.84 -17.63 5.44
N ILE A 376 25.24 -16.45 4.95
CA ILE A 376 26.61 -15.95 5.01
C ILE A 376 27.08 -15.83 6.46
N GLU A 377 26.30 -15.17 7.33
CA GLU A 377 26.66 -14.98 8.76
C GLU A 377 26.75 -16.31 9.53
N ARG A 378 25.95 -17.31 9.18
CA ARG A 378 26.02 -18.67 9.76
C ARG A 378 27.18 -19.49 9.23
N THR A 379 27.65 -19.20 8.01
CA THR A 379 28.77 -19.90 7.39
C THR A 379 30.06 -19.27 7.90
N GLY A 380 30.46 -19.63 9.12
CA GLY A 380 31.72 -19.19 9.72
C GLY A 380 32.95 -19.84 9.08
N GLU A 381 34.13 -19.24 9.28
CA GLU A 381 35.37 -19.81 8.77
C GLU A 381 35.70 -21.12 9.51
N PRO A 382 35.87 -22.23 8.78
CA PRO A 382 36.09 -23.53 9.40
C PRO A 382 37.43 -23.58 10.14
N GLN A 383 37.42 -24.12 11.35
CA GLN A 383 38.62 -24.28 12.16
C GLN A 383 38.95 -25.77 12.33
N VAL A 384 40.16 -26.14 11.93
CA VAL A 384 40.70 -27.51 12.12
C VAL A 384 41.72 -27.48 13.26
N THR A 385 41.36 -28.06 14.40
CA THR A 385 42.20 -28.14 15.60
C THR A 385 42.60 -29.58 15.88
N ILE A 386 43.86 -29.81 16.22
CA ILE A 386 44.35 -31.12 16.65
C ILE A 386 44.11 -31.24 18.16
N LEU A 387 43.25 -32.17 18.59
CA LEU A 387 42.91 -32.37 20.00
C LEU A 387 43.92 -33.27 20.74
N GLY A 388 44.65 -34.11 20.02
CA GLY A 388 45.71 -34.93 20.59
C GLY A 388 46.20 -36.02 19.63
N GLY A 389 47.50 -36.36 19.74
CA GLY A 389 48.14 -37.44 19.00
C GLY A 389 48.85 -38.40 19.95
N LYS A 390 48.71 -39.72 19.72
CA LYS A 390 49.43 -40.78 20.46
C LYS A 390 50.26 -41.63 19.51
#